data_AF-A0A3S1B585-F1
#
_entry.id   AF-A0A3S1B585-F1
#
_cell.length_a   1.000
_cell.length_b   1.000
_cell.length_c   1.000
_cell.angle_alpha   90.00
_cell.angle_beta   90.00
_cell.angle_gamma   90.00
#
_symmetry.space_group_name_H-M   'P 1'
#
loop_
_entity.id
_entity.type
_entity.pdbx_description
1 polymer ?
#
loop_
_entity_poly.entity_id
_entity_poly.type
_entity_poly.pdbx_seq_one_letter_code
_entity_poly.pdbx_strand_id
1 'polypeptide(L)'
;MAAMKILPLLVSAALLGAVLALPNYVDLIPNGANVRLPCSGSVCAVGHQNPAGEGALNAFGYDFASAGRKWTQALCLQDSDGDGVSNGQELGDPECVWRVGESPARSSDISNPGVNENNVKC
;
A
#
# COMPACT_ATOMS: atom_id res chain seq x y z
N MET A 1 -50.37 8.03 -50.25
CA MET A 1 -50.32 8.32 -48.80
C MET A 1 -49.23 7.45 -48.20
N ALA A 2 -48.03 7.99 -47.97
CA ALA A 2 -46.93 7.28 -47.32
C ALA A 2 -46.83 7.78 -45.88
N ALA A 3 -46.91 6.86 -44.91
CA ALA A 3 -46.87 7.18 -43.49
C ALA A 3 -45.43 7.49 -43.05
N MET A 4 -45.22 8.71 -42.54
CA MET A 4 -43.97 9.15 -41.89
C MET A 4 -43.81 8.40 -40.57
N LYS A 5 -42.87 7.45 -40.48
CA LYS A 5 -42.52 6.77 -39.22
C LYS A 5 -41.57 7.65 -38.42
N ILE A 6 -42.07 8.27 -37.36
CA ILE A 6 -41.29 9.06 -36.41
C ILE A 6 -40.46 8.07 -35.58
N LEU A 7 -39.14 8.06 -35.78
CA LEU A 7 -38.23 7.20 -35.02
C LEU A 7 -38.07 7.82 -33.61
N PRO A 8 -38.31 7.09 -32.51
CA PRO A 8 -38.13 7.66 -31.18
C PRO A 8 -36.64 7.83 -30.92
N LEU A 9 -36.22 9.07 -30.71
CA LEU A 9 -34.86 9.41 -30.27
C LEU A 9 -34.69 8.86 -28.84
N LEU A 10 -34.11 7.66 -28.73
CA LEU A 10 -33.69 7.08 -27.45
C LEU A 10 -32.56 7.93 -26.89
N VAL A 11 -32.89 8.86 -26.00
CA VAL A 11 -31.92 9.59 -25.19
C VAL A 11 -31.39 8.61 -24.15
N SER A 12 -30.31 7.90 -24.47
CA SER A 12 -29.54 7.15 -23.48
C SER A 12 -28.86 8.13 -22.53
N ALA A 13 -29.45 8.34 -21.36
CA ALA A 13 -28.78 9.02 -20.25
C ALA A 13 -27.65 8.11 -19.73
N ALA A 14 -26.42 8.40 -20.13
CA ALA A 14 -25.24 7.74 -19.57
C ALA A 14 -25.06 8.19 -18.11
N LEU A 15 -25.37 7.32 -17.16
CA LEU A 15 -24.94 7.50 -15.77
C LEU A 15 -23.41 7.37 -15.72
N LEU A 16 -22.69 8.50 -15.70
CA LEU A 16 -21.32 8.52 -15.22
C LEU A 16 -21.35 8.39 -13.70
N GLY A 17 -21.28 7.15 -13.20
CA GLY A 17 -20.97 6.90 -11.80
C GLY A 17 -19.53 7.33 -11.53
N ALA A 18 -19.33 8.33 -10.68
CA ALA A 18 -17.99 8.66 -10.19
C ALA A 18 -17.49 7.50 -9.32
N VAL A 19 -16.52 6.74 -9.83
CA VAL A 19 -15.81 5.76 -9.02
C VAL A 19 -14.81 6.54 -8.15
N LEU A 20 -15.10 6.64 -6.86
CA LEU A 20 -14.12 7.08 -5.88
C LEU A 20 -13.07 5.97 -5.77
N ALA A 21 -11.89 6.19 -6.33
CA ALA A 21 -10.76 5.30 -6.09
C ALA A 21 -10.39 5.35 -4.61
N LEU A 22 -10.21 4.18 -3.99
CA LEU A 22 -9.69 4.07 -2.63
C LEU A 22 -8.28 4.69 -2.58
N PRO A 23 -7.86 5.35 -1.48
CA PRO A 23 -6.49 5.84 -1.36
C PRO A 23 -5.50 4.68 -1.51
N ASN A 24 -4.47 4.88 -2.35
CA ASN A 24 -3.39 3.92 -2.49
C ASN A 24 -2.46 4.04 -1.28
N TYR A 25 -2.67 3.20 -0.26
CA TYR A 25 -1.89 3.24 0.98
C TYR A 25 -0.40 2.98 0.77
N VAL A 26 -0.03 2.33 -0.33
CA VAL A 26 1.35 2.14 -0.78
C VAL A 26 2.10 3.46 -0.95
N ASP A 27 1.41 4.54 -1.34
CA ASP A 27 2.02 5.86 -1.53
C ASP A 27 2.17 6.65 -0.21
N LEU A 28 1.60 6.14 0.89
CA LEU A 28 1.63 6.81 2.19
C LEU A 28 2.79 6.35 3.09
N ILE A 29 3.64 5.46 2.59
CA ILE A 29 4.81 4.92 3.29
C ILE A 29 6.04 4.98 2.37
N PRO A 30 7.26 5.09 2.92
CA PRO A 30 8.49 5.07 2.12
C PRO A 30 8.61 3.75 1.36
N ASN A 31 9.03 3.81 0.09
CA ASN A 31 9.25 2.64 -0.77
C ASN A 31 8.11 1.62 -0.86
N GLY A 32 6.85 1.97 -0.52
CA GLY A 32 5.78 0.97 -0.41
C GLY A 32 5.54 0.13 -1.67
N ALA A 33 5.85 0.68 -2.86
CA ALA A 33 5.69 -0.01 -4.15
C ALA A 33 6.92 -0.88 -4.53
N ASN A 34 8.00 -0.77 -3.77
CA ASN A 34 9.30 -1.39 -4.07
C ASN A 34 9.64 -2.55 -3.12
N VAL A 35 8.85 -2.75 -2.06
CA VAL A 35 9.06 -3.82 -1.07
C VAL A 35 8.83 -5.19 -1.71
N ARG A 36 9.78 -6.10 -1.49
CA ARG A 36 9.78 -7.46 -2.07
C ARG A 36 9.78 -8.51 -0.97
N LEU A 37 9.19 -9.67 -1.27
CA LEU A 37 9.23 -10.82 -0.36
C LEU A 37 10.61 -11.52 -0.39
N PRO A 38 11.16 -11.94 0.77
CA PRO A 38 12.52 -12.51 0.86
C PRO A 38 12.77 -13.75 -0.02
N CYS A 39 11.79 -14.65 -0.20
CA CYS A 39 11.99 -15.89 -0.96
C CYS A 39 11.64 -15.80 -2.45
N SER A 40 10.61 -15.01 -2.80
CA SER A 40 10.12 -14.93 -4.19
C SER A 40 10.66 -13.72 -4.95
N GLY A 41 11.20 -12.72 -4.23
CA GLY A 41 11.60 -11.43 -4.81
C GLY A 41 10.44 -10.65 -5.45
N SER A 42 9.20 -11.10 -5.28
CA SER A 42 8.01 -10.48 -5.85
C SER A 42 7.60 -9.27 -5.03
N VAL A 43 7.12 -8.23 -5.71
CA VAL A 43 6.54 -7.05 -5.04
C VAL A 43 5.29 -7.48 -4.27
N CYS A 44 5.06 -6.89 -3.09
CA CYS A 44 3.98 -7.27 -2.20
C CYS A 44 3.27 -6.08 -1.58
N ALA A 45 2.01 -6.28 -1.18
CA ALA A 45 1.28 -5.35 -0.35
C ALA A 45 1.79 -5.39 1.09
N VAL A 46 2.56 -4.37 1.46
CA VAL A 46 3.30 -4.28 2.73
C VAL A 46 2.44 -4.53 3.97
N GLY A 47 1.20 -4.04 4.00
CA GLY A 47 0.33 -4.13 5.20
C GLY A 47 -0.53 -5.40 5.31
N HIS A 48 -0.41 -6.35 4.39
CA HIS A 48 -1.30 -7.52 4.33
C HIS A 48 -0.53 -8.85 4.48
N GLN A 49 -1.19 -9.86 5.04
CA GLN A 49 -0.67 -11.22 5.06
C GLN A 49 -0.64 -11.84 3.66
N ASN A 50 -1.66 -11.54 2.85
CA ASN A 50 -1.65 -11.89 1.44
C ASN A 50 -0.88 -10.81 0.66
N PRO A 51 0.22 -11.18 -0.05
CA PRO A 51 1.00 -10.25 -0.86
C PRO A 51 0.21 -9.53 -1.95
N ALA A 52 -0.96 -10.06 -2.37
CA ALA A 52 -1.85 -9.42 -3.33
C ALA A 52 -2.58 -8.18 -2.76
N GLY A 53 -2.53 -7.93 -1.44
CA GLY A 53 -3.12 -6.74 -0.83
C GLY A 53 -4.58 -6.87 -0.42
N GLU A 54 -5.01 -8.10 -0.16
CA GLU A 54 -6.38 -8.41 0.24
C GLU A 54 -6.40 -9.24 1.53
N GLY A 55 -7.55 -9.25 2.21
CA GLY A 55 -7.74 -10.02 3.43
C GLY A 55 -7.05 -9.42 4.66
N ALA A 56 -6.60 -10.30 5.56
CA ALA A 56 -6.12 -9.91 6.88
C ALA A 56 -4.85 -9.04 6.82
N LEU A 57 -4.78 -8.07 7.73
CA LEU A 57 -3.59 -7.26 7.96
C LEU A 57 -2.50 -8.10 8.65
N ASN A 58 -1.24 -7.80 8.36
CA ASN A 58 -0.11 -8.23 9.17
C ASN A 58 0.12 -7.22 10.31
N ALA A 59 1.15 -7.44 11.13
CA ALA A 59 1.43 -6.59 12.28
C ALA A 59 1.64 -5.12 11.88
N PHE A 60 2.48 -4.86 10.87
CA PHE A 60 2.66 -3.52 10.30
C PHE A 60 1.34 -2.88 9.83
N GLY A 61 0.49 -3.65 9.15
CA GLY A 61 -0.82 -3.17 8.70
C GLY A 61 -1.72 -2.72 9.85
N TYR A 62 -1.72 -3.44 10.97
CA TYR A 62 -2.44 -3.05 12.18
C TYR A 62 -1.85 -1.79 12.83
N ASP A 63 -0.53 -1.68 12.90
CA ASP A 63 0.16 -0.51 13.45
C ASP A 63 -0.06 0.73 12.58
N PHE A 64 0.04 0.59 11.26
CA PHE A 64 -0.28 1.65 10.31
C PHE A 64 -1.74 2.09 10.42
N ALA A 65 -2.67 1.15 10.56
CA ALA A 65 -4.08 1.47 10.80
C ALA A 65 -4.27 2.21 12.13
N SER A 66 -3.58 1.79 13.19
CA SER A 66 -3.63 2.41 14.53
C SER A 66 -3.01 3.81 14.55
N ALA A 67 -2.00 4.06 13.71
CA ALA A 67 -1.43 5.38 13.44
C ALA A 67 -2.35 6.28 12.58
N GLY A 68 -3.57 5.84 12.30
CA GLY A 68 -4.52 6.58 11.47
C GLY A 68 -4.16 6.57 9.99
N ARG A 69 -3.44 5.53 9.53
CA ARG A 69 -2.92 5.36 8.16
C ARG A 69 -2.00 6.51 7.74
N LYS A 70 -1.09 6.88 8.64
CA LYS A 70 -0.10 7.93 8.43
C LYS A 70 1.29 7.40 8.77
N TRP A 71 2.27 7.80 7.97
CA TRP A 71 3.68 7.64 8.34
C TRP A 71 4.03 8.63 9.46
N THR A 72 3.89 8.16 10.70
CA THR A 72 4.24 8.93 11.89
C THR A 72 5.63 8.53 12.38
N GLN A 73 6.29 9.42 13.11
CA GLN A 73 7.59 9.09 13.73
C GLN A 73 7.49 7.88 14.67
N ALA A 74 6.36 7.75 15.40
CA ALA A 74 6.12 6.60 16.27
C ALA A 74 6.05 5.28 15.48
N LEU A 75 5.28 5.26 14.38
CA LEU A 75 5.23 4.09 13.50
C LEU A 75 6.59 3.80 12.87
N CYS A 76 7.31 4.82 12.41
CA CYS A 76 8.63 4.65 11.80
C CYS A 76 9.66 4.03 12.74
N LEU A 77 9.63 4.40 14.03
CA LEU A 77 10.53 3.86 15.05
C LEU A 77 10.10 2.51 15.62
N GLN A 78 8.87 2.07 15.32
CA GLN A 78 8.35 0.80 15.79
C GLN A 78 8.98 -0.36 14.99
N ASP A 79 9.21 -1.47 15.67
CA ASP A 79 9.52 -2.78 15.08
C ASP A 79 8.21 -3.57 15.08
N SER A 80 7.51 -3.57 13.94
CA SER A 80 6.15 -4.09 13.86
C SER A 80 6.10 -5.61 13.84
N ASP A 81 7.06 -6.28 13.21
CA ASP A 81 7.07 -7.74 13.06
C ASP A 81 8.01 -8.46 14.04
N GLY A 82 8.78 -7.70 14.84
CA GLY A 82 9.57 -8.19 15.95
C GLY A 82 10.88 -8.84 15.51
N ASP A 83 11.45 -8.43 14.37
CA ASP A 83 12.74 -8.95 13.90
C ASP A 83 13.96 -8.16 14.40
N GLY A 84 13.71 -7.06 15.13
CA GLY A 84 14.72 -6.19 15.71
C GLY A 84 15.09 -4.99 14.85
N VAL A 85 14.47 -4.81 13.67
CA VAL A 85 14.67 -3.69 12.76
C VAL A 85 13.45 -2.77 12.81
N SER A 86 13.65 -1.45 12.81
CA SER A 86 12.49 -0.54 12.80
C SER A 86 11.87 -0.42 11.41
N ASN A 87 10.56 -0.19 11.35
CA ASN A 87 9.82 0.03 10.11
C ASN A 87 10.50 1.07 9.20
N GLY A 88 11.05 2.13 9.79
CA GLY A 88 11.80 3.17 9.08
C GLY A 88 13.13 2.69 8.53
N GLN A 89 13.89 1.92 9.30
CA GLN A 89 15.07 1.27 8.76
C GLN A 89 14.68 0.42 7.57
N GLU A 90 13.72 -0.50 7.71
CA GLU A 90 13.30 -1.42 6.66
C GLU A 90 12.79 -0.74 5.39
N LEU A 91 11.92 0.28 5.53
CA LEU A 91 11.33 0.99 4.40
C LEU A 91 12.24 2.09 3.81
N GLY A 92 13.43 2.29 4.35
CA GLY A 92 14.43 3.21 3.81
C GLY A 92 14.28 4.67 4.27
N ASP A 93 13.67 4.89 5.42
CA ASP A 93 13.61 6.13 6.20
C ASP A 93 14.20 5.93 7.62
N PRO A 94 15.51 5.61 7.75
CA PRO A 94 16.12 5.27 9.04
C PRO A 94 16.16 6.45 10.04
N GLU A 95 16.03 7.68 9.55
CA GLU A 95 16.00 8.89 10.39
C GLU A 95 14.57 9.36 10.73
N CYS A 96 13.54 8.68 10.20
CA CYS A 96 12.13 9.02 10.40
C CYS A 96 11.77 10.45 10.01
N VAL A 97 12.30 10.90 8.86
CA VAL A 97 12.14 12.26 8.34
C VAL A 97 11.33 12.31 7.06
N TRP A 98 11.12 11.17 6.40
CA TRP A 98 10.40 11.10 5.12
C TRP A 98 8.97 11.63 5.25
N ARG A 99 8.53 12.34 4.22
CA ARG A 99 7.15 12.79 4.06
C ARG A 99 6.56 12.29 2.76
N VAL A 100 5.23 12.16 2.75
CA VAL A 100 4.48 11.71 1.57
C VAL A 100 4.86 12.53 0.34
N GLY A 101 5.29 11.82 -0.72
CA GLY A 101 5.73 12.40 -1.99
C GLY A 101 7.23 12.72 -2.08
N GLU A 102 7.99 12.60 -1.00
CA GLU A 102 9.45 12.76 -1.03
C GLU A 102 10.15 11.47 -1.48
N SER A 103 11.41 11.58 -1.85
CA SER A 103 12.27 10.41 -2.06
C SER A 103 12.73 9.87 -0.70
N PRO A 104 12.59 8.55 -0.44
CA PRO A 104 13.20 7.92 0.73
C PRO A 104 14.73 8.09 0.73
N ALA A 105 15.34 8.04 1.92
CA ALA A 105 16.79 8.18 2.06
C ALA A 105 17.57 7.06 1.35
N ARG A 106 16.97 5.86 1.26
CA ARG A 106 17.47 4.72 0.50
C ARG A 106 16.33 3.94 -0.13
N SER A 107 16.59 3.31 -1.26
CA SER A 107 15.65 2.41 -1.96
C SER A 107 16.24 1.02 -2.24
N SER A 108 17.45 0.76 -1.77
CA SER A 108 18.13 -0.54 -1.78
C SER A 108 18.27 -1.06 -0.36
N ASP A 109 18.51 -2.37 -0.22
CA ASP A 109 18.65 -3.07 1.06
C ASP A 109 17.46 -2.86 2.00
N ILE A 110 16.27 -2.66 1.42
CA ILE A 110 14.98 -2.52 2.11
C ILE A 110 14.35 -3.89 2.32
N SER A 111 13.57 -4.04 3.38
CA SER A 111 12.84 -5.26 3.76
C SER A 111 11.34 -4.98 3.94
N ASN A 112 10.57 -5.99 4.36
CA ASN A 112 9.14 -5.86 4.58
C ASN A 112 8.83 -5.81 6.08
N PRO A 113 8.32 -4.68 6.61
CA PRO A 113 8.07 -4.49 8.04
C PRO A 113 6.94 -5.33 8.65
N GLY A 114 6.28 -6.15 7.84
CA GLY A 114 5.31 -7.12 8.28
C GLY A 114 5.78 -8.57 8.21
N VAL A 115 7.08 -8.82 7.92
CA VAL A 115 7.67 -10.14 7.70
C VAL A 115 8.94 -10.28 8.52
N ASN A 116 8.81 -10.93 9.68
CA ASN A 116 9.94 -11.18 10.56
C ASN A 116 11.00 -12.07 9.89
N GLU A 117 12.10 -11.48 9.44
CA GLU A 117 13.09 -12.18 8.60
C GLU A 117 13.84 -13.27 9.37
N ASN A 118 13.91 -13.20 10.70
CA ASN A 118 14.52 -14.24 11.53
C ASN A 118 13.76 -15.58 11.47
N ASN A 119 12.49 -15.54 11.05
CA ASN A 119 11.60 -16.71 10.99
C ASN A 119 11.32 -17.17 9.56
N VAL A 120 11.83 -16.47 8.55
CA VAL A 120 11.62 -16.85 7.14
C VAL A 120 12.56 -18.00 6.77
N LYS A 121 11.98 -19.05 6.18
CA LYS A 121 12.74 -20.15 5.55
C LYS A 121 12.31 -20.26 4.10
N CYS A 122 13.26 -19.99 3.22
CA CYS A 122 13.22 -20.43 1.84
C CYS A 122 13.89 -21.83 1.76
#